data_AF-A0A969BHE0-F1
#
_entry.id   AF-A0A969BHE0-F1
#
_cell.length_a   1.000
_cell.length_b   1.000
_cell.length_c   1.000
_cell.angle_alpha   90.00
_cell.angle_beta   90.00
_cell.angle_gamma   90.00
#
_symmetry.space_group_name_H-M   'P 1'
#
loop_
_entity.id
_entity.type
_entity.pdbx_description
1 polymer ?
#
loop_
_entity_poly.entity_id
_entity_poly.type
_entity_poly.pdbx_seq_one_letter_code
_entity_poly.pdbx_strand_id
1 'polypeptide(L)'
;MADSVLALQYGDAASAMKGTESVETIETDDIRISFSTKGGVIKEVELKHFKTYAKKPEDRKPLKLIQPQYNNFNLNTTFNGQPLDLYSLFYSVQKTTQSDTTVLTFTANLGDGKTFVQRYAVPMSGYEIGYKLKGTGLDQALAGDQLTLQWQHFMVNTEKSIKETRVQSTINYYTEDDGFDELSARSNDTEREVLSTPTQWISIKQKFFLAAIIARNDLRLLFDPGCLIVERRAPRTGKGFEPAA
;
A
#
# COMPACT_ATOMS: atom_id res chain seq x y z
N MET A 1 -4.79 31.11 2.68
CA MET A 1 -5.62 30.84 1.49
C MET A 1 -5.87 29.33 1.31
N ALA A 2 -4.84 28.47 1.34
CA ALA A 2 -5.02 27.01 1.27
C ALA A 2 -5.96 26.46 2.36
N ASP A 3 -5.86 26.97 3.59
CA ASP A 3 -6.68 26.52 4.72
C ASP A 3 -8.19 26.78 4.54
N SER A 4 -8.55 27.91 3.93
CA SER A 4 -9.96 28.26 3.66
C SER A 4 -10.53 27.43 2.52
N VAL A 5 -9.70 27.05 1.53
CA VAL A 5 -10.14 26.19 0.41
C VAL A 5 -10.46 24.78 0.91
N LEU A 6 -9.59 24.18 1.73
CA LEU A 6 -9.83 22.85 2.30
C LEU A 6 -11.08 22.81 3.18
N ALA A 7 -11.27 23.84 4.02
CA ALA A 7 -12.46 23.94 4.87
C ALA A 7 -13.76 24.10 4.06
N LEU A 8 -13.73 24.86 2.96
CA LEU A 8 -14.88 24.98 2.05
C LEU A 8 -15.19 23.68 1.30
N GLN A 9 -14.17 22.90 0.95
CA GLN A 9 -14.34 21.68 0.16
C GLN A 9 -14.73 20.45 0.99
N TYR A 10 -14.13 20.29 2.17
CA TYR A 10 -14.27 19.07 2.99
C TYR A 10 -14.90 19.32 4.36
N GLY A 11 -15.25 20.56 4.70
CA GLY A 11 -15.81 20.91 6.00
C GLY A 11 -14.87 20.51 7.14
N ASP A 12 -15.43 19.90 8.17
CA ASP A 12 -14.68 19.48 9.36
C ASP A 12 -13.62 18.41 9.10
N ALA A 13 -13.76 17.62 8.02
CA ALA A 13 -12.75 16.64 7.60
C ALA A 13 -11.44 17.29 7.14
N ALA A 14 -11.46 18.60 6.81
CA ALA A 14 -10.25 19.35 6.49
C ALA A 14 -9.23 19.38 7.64
N SER A 15 -9.67 19.16 8.87
CA SER A 15 -8.78 19.06 10.04
C SER A 15 -7.85 17.85 9.94
N ALA A 16 -8.34 16.70 9.46
CA ALA A 16 -7.52 15.50 9.23
C ALA A 16 -6.56 15.64 8.04
N MET A 17 -6.70 16.67 7.21
CA MET A 17 -5.77 16.93 6.09
C MET A 17 -4.52 17.70 6.53
N LYS A 18 -4.46 18.09 7.81
CA LYS A 18 -3.38 18.89 8.37
C LYS A 18 -2.74 18.14 9.52
N GLY A 19 -1.42 18.04 9.48
CA GLY A 19 -0.67 17.39 10.53
C GLY A 19 0.80 17.30 10.18
N THR A 20 1.55 16.73 11.11
CA THR A 20 2.95 16.40 10.92
C THR A 20 3.09 14.90 10.85
N GLU A 21 3.75 14.41 9.80
CA GLU A 21 4.03 13.00 9.67
C GLU A 21 4.97 12.54 10.81
N SER A 22 4.63 11.44 11.44
CA SER A 22 5.48 10.67 12.35
C SER A 22 5.54 9.22 11.89
N VAL A 23 6.58 8.50 12.30
CA VAL A 23 6.83 7.13 11.87
C VAL A 23 6.87 6.21 13.08
N GLU A 24 6.06 5.16 13.04
CA GLU A 24 6.05 4.08 14.02
C GLU A 24 6.78 2.86 13.44
N THR A 25 7.77 2.33 14.16
CA THR A 25 8.53 1.16 13.71
C THR A 25 8.24 -0.04 14.61
N ILE A 26 8.06 -1.20 13.99
CA ILE A 26 7.91 -2.49 14.65
C ILE A 26 8.99 -3.42 14.11
N GLU A 27 9.72 -4.05 15.02
CA GLU A 27 10.65 -5.12 14.71
C GLU A 27 10.09 -6.44 15.26
N THR A 28 10.11 -7.45 14.41
CA THR A 28 9.72 -8.83 14.69
C THR A 28 10.96 -9.72 14.51
N ASP A 29 10.83 -11.04 14.64
CA ASP A 29 11.94 -11.96 14.35
C ASP A 29 12.37 -11.88 12.88
N ASP A 30 11.40 -11.86 11.95
CA ASP A 30 11.63 -11.98 10.50
C ASP A 30 11.74 -10.63 9.76
N ILE A 31 11.01 -9.61 10.21
CA ILE A 31 10.85 -8.34 9.49
C ILE A 31 10.96 -7.10 10.38
N ARG A 32 11.41 -6.00 9.79
CA ARG A 32 11.28 -4.64 10.34
C ARG A 32 10.30 -3.87 9.45
N ILE A 33 9.23 -3.34 10.05
CA ILE A 33 8.20 -2.59 9.34
C ILE A 33 8.12 -1.18 9.94
N SER A 34 8.03 -0.17 9.07
CA SER A 34 7.70 1.19 9.50
C SER A 34 6.35 1.62 8.92
N PHE A 35 5.60 2.37 9.71
CA PHE A 35 4.26 2.87 9.40
C PHE A 35 4.27 4.39 9.51
N SER A 36 3.60 5.07 8.58
CA SER A 36 3.45 6.52 8.59
C SER A 36 2.11 6.92 9.19
N THR A 37 2.10 7.89 10.11
CA THR A 37 0.85 8.53 10.55
C THR A 37 0.23 9.39 9.46
N LYS A 38 0.99 9.79 8.44
CA LYS A 38 0.41 10.28 7.20
C LYS A 38 -0.06 9.08 6.37
N GLY A 39 -1.36 9.00 6.21
CA GLY A 39 -2.06 7.94 5.52
C GLY A 39 -2.29 6.69 6.32
N GLY A 40 -1.67 6.53 7.50
CA GLY A 40 -1.78 5.31 8.29
C GLY A 40 -1.28 4.08 7.52
N VAL A 41 -0.27 4.24 6.65
CA VAL A 41 0.18 3.20 5.71
C VAL A 41 1.54 2.61 6.08
N ILE A 42 1.82 1.42 5.56
CA ILE A 42 3.17 0.83 5.58
C ILE A 42 4.09 1.69 4.70
N LYS A 43 5.14 2.23 5.31
CA LYS A 43 6.15 3.07 4.66
C LYS A 43 7.34 2.25 4.16
N GLU A 44 7.80 1.29 4.95
CA GLU A 44 8.95 0.44 4.61
C GLU A 44 8.81 -0.96 5.21
N VAL A 45 9.26 -1.98 4.47
CA VAL A 45 9.38 -3.37 4.96
C VAL A 45 10.76 -3.93 4.60
N GLU A 46 11.54 -4.25 5.61
CA GLU A 46 12.85 -4.91 5.53
C GLU A 46 12.74 -6.37 5.97
N LEU A 47 13.31 -7.30 5.19
CA LEU A 47 13.41 -8.73 5.55
C LEU A 47 14.76 -8.99 6.24
N LYS A 48 14.76 -9.25 7.55
CA LYS A 48 15.96 -9.21 8.42
C LYS A 48 17.02 -10.25 8.06
N HIS A 49 16.60 -11.39 7.49
CA HIS A 49 17.49 -12.50 7.15
C HIS A 49 18.01 -12.45 5.71
N PHE A 50 17.69 -11.40 4.96
CA PHE A 50 18.00 -11.31 3.53
C PHE A 50 18.76 -10.02 3.19
N LYS A 51 19.63 -10.12 2.19
CA LYS A 51 20.39 -9.00 1.66
C LYS A 51 20.31 -8.96 0.15
N THR A 52 20.43 -7.77 -0.42
CA THR A 52 20.57 -7.61 -1.87
C THR A 52 21.90 -8.20 -2.34
N TYR A 53 21.94 -8.62 -3.60
CA TYR A 53 23.19 -8.99 -4.25
C TYR A 53 24.12 -7.78 -4.39
N ALA A 54 25.40 -8.00 -4.13
CA ALA A 54 26.49 -7.10 -4.49
C ALA A 54 27.71 -7.95 -4.87
N LYS A 55 28.62 -7.41 -5.71
CA LYS A 55 29.84 -8.11 -6.13
C LYS A 55 30.73 -8.45 -4.95
N LYS A 56 30.80 -7.56 -3.96
CA LYS A 56 31.53 -7.76 -2.72
C LYS A 56 30.54 -7.97 -1.56
N PRO A 57 30.77 -8.95 -0.66
CA PRO A 57 29.86 -9.22 0.46
C PRO A 57 29.59 -8.02 1.38
N GLU A 58 30.57 -7.16 1.59
CA GLU A 58 30.51 -5.95 2.41
C GLU A 58 29.59 -4.86 1.83
N ASP A 59 29.38 -4.86 0.52
CA ASP A 59 28.53 -3.88 -0.18
C ASP A 59 27.04 -4.31 -0.20
N ARG A 60 26.71 -5.49 0.34
CA ARG A 60 25.34 -6.01 0.35
C ARG A 60 24.46 -5.19 1.29
N LYS A 61 23.34 -4.70 0.77
CA LYS A 61 22.37 -3.88 1.52
C LYS A 61 21.25 -4.76 2.10
N PRO A 62 20.54 -4.30 3.14
CA PRO A 62 19.32 -4.97 3.59
C PRO A 62 18.31 -5.13 2.46
N LEU A 63 17.62 -6.27 2.40
CA LEU A 63 16.57 -6.47 1.42
C LEU A 63 15.28 -5.80 1.90
N LYS A 64 14.82 -4.80 1.14
CA LYS A 64 13.58 -4.07 1.42
C LYS A 64 12.57 -4.28 0.29
N LEU A 65 11.41 -4.85 0.62
CA LEU A 65 10.35 -5.11 -0.36
C LEU A 65 9.49 -3.88 -0.63
N ILE A 66 9.19 -3.09 0.41
CA ILE A 66 8.45 -1.84 0.32
C ILE A 66 9.37 -0.72 0.74
N GLN A 67 9.45 0.33 -0.07
CA GLN A 67 10.25 1.53 0.18
C GLN A 67 9.51 2.75 -0.37
N PRO A 68 9.52 3.90 0.32
CA PRO A 68 8.69 5.05 -0.06
C PRO A 68 9.05 5.66 -1.41
N GLN A 69 10.31 5.53 -1.87
CA GLN A 69 10.74 6.03 -3.18
C GLN A 69 10.20 5.21 -4.36
N TYR A 70 9.79 3.97 -4.08
CA TYR A 70 9.47 2.96 -5.08
C TYR A 70 8.07 2.39 -4.90
N ASN A 71 7.32 2.84 -3.91
CA ASN A 71 6.01 2.30 -3.60
C ASN A 71 5.05 3.42 -3.23
N ASN A 72 3.92 3.45 -3.93
CA ASN A 72 2.86 4.41 -3.67
C ASN A 72 1.54 3.66 -3.48
N PHE A 73 0.80 4.04 -2.45
CA PHE A 73 -0.53 3.56 -2.16
C PHE A 73 -1.48 4.76 -2.12
N ASN A 74 -2.63 4.64 -2.77
CA ASN A 74 -3.74 5.58 -2.62
C ASN A 74 -5.00 4.80 -2.30
N LEU A 75 -5.83 5.32 -1.39
CA LEU A 75 -7.14 4.75 -1.08
C LEU A 75 -8.19 5.80 -1.38
N ASN A 76 -8.63 5.81 -2.64
CA ASN A 76 -9.50 6.81 -3.17
C ASN A 76 -10.96 6.48 -2.83
N THR A 77 -11.68 7.52 -2.47
CA THR A 77 -13.13 7.52 -2.27
C THR A 77 -13.66 8.87 -2.69
N THR A 78 -14.96 9.05 -2.60
CA THR A 78 -15.59 10.36 -2.57
C THR A 78 -16.15 10.60 -1.17
N PHE A 79 -15.99 11.82 -0.66
CA PHE A 79 -16.48 12.26 0.66
C PHE A 79 -17.34 13.51 0.44
N ASN A 80 -18.63 13.43 0.75
CA ASN A 80 -19.61 14.49 0.49
C ASN A 80 -19.59 14.99 -0.97
N GLY A 81 -19.43 14.08 -1.93
CA GLY A 81 -19.37 14.40 -3.36
C GLY A 81 -18.03 14.97 -3.86
N GLN A 82 -17.00 15.04 -3.00
CA GLN A 82 -15.64 15.46 -3.36
C GLN A 82 -14.66 14.29 -3.35
N PRO A 83 -13.77 14.15 -4.35
CA PRO A 83 -12.74 13.12 -4.33
C PRO A 83 -11.83 13.25 -3.11
N LEU A 84 -11.55 12.14 -2.44
CA LEU A 84 -10.70 12.08 -1.25
C LEU A 84 -9.80 10.85 -1.29
N ASP A 85 -8.49 11.06 -1.19
CA ASP A 85 -7.55 9.99 -0.87
C ASP A 85 -7.42 9.86 0.65
N LEU A 86 -7.94 8.77 1.21
CA LEU A 86 -7.87 8.49 2.64
C LEU A 86 -6.43 8.31 3.14
N TYR A 87 -5.48 7.97 2.25
CA TYR A 87 -4.06 7.88 2.58
C TYR A 87 -3.33 9.23 2.52
N SER A 88 -4.00 10.31 2.10
CA SER A 88 -3.46 11.66 2.18
C SER A 88 -3.65 12.31 3.56
N LEU A 89 -4.55 11.76 4.38
CA LEU A 89 -4.91 12.28 5.70
C LEU A 89 -3.86 12.00 6.77
N PHE A 90 -3.88 12.75 7.86
CA PHE A 90 -3.08 12.52 9.05
C PHE A 90 -3.90 11.78 10.11
N TYR A 91 -3.34 10.69 10.62
CA TYR A 91 -3.96 9.80 11.58
C TYR A 91 -3.28 9.94 12.93
N SER A 92 -4.07 9.94 13.99
CA SER A 92 -3.56 9.63 15.33
C SER A 92 -3.27 8.13 15.43
N VAL A 93 -2.18 7.74 16.10
CA VAL A 93 -1.80 6.33 16.24
C VAL A 93 -1.81 5.91 17.71
N GLN A 94 -2.35 4.72 17.96
CA GLN A 94 -2.23 4.03 19.24
C GLN A 94 -1.56 2.67 19.03
N LYS A 95 -0.57 2.37 19.86
CA LYS A 95 0.16 1.10 19.88
C LYS A 95 -0.23 0.30 21.12
N THR A 96 -0.61 -0.96 20.91
CA THR A 96 -0.92 -1.90 21.99
C THR A 96 -0.27 -3.24 21.69
N THR A 97 -0.07 -4.05 22.72
CA THR A 97 0.42 -5.43 22.58
C THR A 97 -0.66 -6.38 23.08
N GLN A 98 -0.97 -7.40 22.28
CA GLN A 98 -1.95 -8.44 22.58
C GLN A 98 -1.26 -9.80 22.42
N SER A 99 -0.87 -10.42 23.54
CA SER A 99 0.05 -11.57 23.55
C SER A 99 1.30 -11.29 22.68
N ASP A 100 1.58 -12.13 21.67
CA ASP A 100 2.73 -12.00 20.79
C ASP A 100 2.44 -11.17 19.53
N THR A 101 1.43 -10.30 19.57
CA THR A 101 1.03 -9.45 18.44
C THR A 101 1.04 -7.98 18.85
N THR A 102 1.81 -7.17 18.12
CA THR A 102 1.74 -5.72 18.23
C THR A 102 0.60 -5.22 17.35
N VAL A 103 -0.28 -4.40 17.91
CA VAL A 103 -1.41 -3.81 17.19
C VAL A 103 -1.24 -2.29 17.12
N LEU A 104 -1.24 -1.76 15.90
CA LEU A 104 -1.35 -0.32 15.63
C LEU A 104 -2.78 0.01 15.19
N THR A 105 -3.37 1.02 15.82
CA THR A 105 -4.67 1.57 15.42
C THR A 105 -4.49 3.03 15.02
N PHE A 106 -4.65 3.31 13.74
CA PHE A 106 -4.61 4.64 13.15
C PHE A 106 -6.04 5.17 13.03
N THR A 107 -6.31 6.37 13.56
CA THR A 107 -7.63 7.00 13.52
C THR A 107 -7.55 8.40 12.94
N ALA A 108 -8.27 8.62 11.84
CA ALA A 108 -8.55 9.95 11.29
C ALA A 108 -9.95 10.39 11.75
N ASN A 109 -10.03 11.60 12.32
CA ASN A 109 -11.29 12.23 12.70
C ASN A 109 -11.76 13.12 11.54
N LEU A 110 -12.94 12.82 11.00
CA LEU A 110 -13.50 13.48 9.83
C LEU A 110 -14.60 14.50 10.20
N GLY A 111 -14.71 14.87 11.47
CA GLY A 111 -15.72 15.80 12.00
C GLY A 111 -17.06 15.15 12.31
N ASP A 112 -17.93 15.80 13.10
CA ASP A 112 -19.27 15.33 13.47
C ASP A 112 -19.35 13.87 13.98
N GLY A 113 -18.33 13.41 14.71
CA GLY A 113 -18.25 12.02 15.18
C GLY A 113 -17.93 10.99 14.09
N LYS A 114 -17.67 11.42 12.86
CA LYS A 114 -17.23 10.57 11.74
C LYS A 114 -15.76 10.22 11.90
N THR A 115 -15.42 8.95 11.73
CA THR A 115 -14.03 8.49 11.82
C THR A 115 -13.71 7.44 10.76
N PHE A 116 -12.45 7.43 10.35
CA PHE A 116 -11.88 6.36 9.54
C PHE A 116 -10.71 5.72 10.30
N VAL A 117 -10.79 4.41 10.51
CA VAL A 117 -9.86 3.66 11.35
C VAL A 117 -9.17 2.57 10.54
N GLN A 118 -7.85 2.52 10.65
CA GLN A 118 -7.02 1.46 10.09
C GLN A 118 -6.34 0.70 11.22
N ARG A 119 -6.41 -0.62 11.19
CA ARG A 119 -5.82 -1.47 12.23
C ARG A 119 -4.85 -2.46 11.61
N TYR A 120 -3.60 -2.40 12.05
CA TYR A 120 -2.56 -3.37 11.73
C TYR A 120 -2.31 -4.28 12.92
N ALA A 121 -2.27 -5.59 12.69
CA ALA A 121 -1.86 -6.61 13.64
C ALA A 121 -0.59 -7.27 13.11
N VAL A 122 0.51 -7.09 13.82
CA VAL A 122 1.85 -7.56 13.46
C VAL A 122 2.27 -8.63 14.48
N PRO A 123 2.18 -9.92 14.12
CA PRO A 123 2.70 -11.00 14.94
C PRO A 123 4.22 -10.89 15.15
N MET A 124 4.75 -11.45 16.24
CA MET A 124 6.18 -11.41 16.56
C MET A 124 7.05 -12.24 15.58
N SER A 125 6.45 -13.16 14.83
CA SER A 125 7.12 -13.97 13.81
C SER A 125 6.27 -14.11 12.54
N GLY A 126 6.92 -14.43 11.43
CA GLY A 126 6.32 -14.55 10.12
C GLY A 126 6.25 -13.25 9.32
N TYR A 127 5.59 -13.33 8.18
CA TYR A 127 5.54 -12.26 7.17
C TYR A 127 4.13 -11.71 6.92
N GLU A 128 3.11 -12.28 7.58
CA GLU A 128 1.71 -11.85 7.44
C GLU A 128 1.39 -10.72 8.40
N ILE A 129 0.80 -9.65 7.87
CA ILE A 129 0.31 -8.52 8.65
C ILE A 129 -1.21 -8.49 8.51
N GLY A 130 -1.92 -8.61 9.63
CA GLY A 130 -3.37 -8.46 9.64
C GLY A 130 -3.74 -6.99 9.41
N TYR A 131 -4.66 -6.72 8.50
CA TYR A 131 -5.10 -5.37 8.17
C TYR A 131 -6.63 -5.27 8.17
N LYS A 132 -7.18 -4.21 8.77
CA LYS A 132 -8.61 -3.92 8.78
C LYS A 132 -8.88 -2.44 8.60
N LEU A 133 -9.92 -2.13 7.83
CA LEU A 133 -10.49 -0.81 7.66
C LEU A 133 -11.86 -0.73 8.33
N LYS A 134 -12.17 0.41 8.96
CA LYS A 134 -13.48 0.67 9.54
C LYS A 134 -13.83 2.15 9.44
N GLY A 135 -14.95 2.45 8.78
CA GLY A 135 -15.62 3.73 8.87
C GLY A 135 -16.65 3.74 10.01
N THR A 136 -16.82 4.87 10.69
CA THR A 136 -17.92 5.09 11.64
C THR A 136 -18.61 6.40 11.28
N GLY A 137 -19.94 6.38 11.14
CA GLY A 137 -20.74 7.57 10.76
C GLY A 137 -20.52 8.03 9.32
N LEU A 138 -19.99 7.17 8.46
CA LEU A 138 -19.60 7.51 7.09
C LEU A 138 -20.65 7.11 6.04
N ASP A 139 -21.76 6.48 6.44
CA ASP A 139 -22.74 5.90 5.51
C ASP A 139 -23.32 6.93 4.54
N GLN A 140 -23.59 8.15 5.00
CA GLN A 140 -24.06 9.26 4.15
C GLN A 140 -22.93 9.97 3.41
N ALA A 141 -21.76 10.07 4.05
CA ALA A 141 -20.62 10.81 3.49
C ALA A 141 -19.93 10.05 2.36
N LEU A 142 -20.03 8.72 2.37
CA LEU A 142 -19.52 7.79 1.36
C LEU A 142 -20.66 7.11 0.57
N ALA A 143 -21.89 7.64 0.65
CA ALA A 143 -23.09 6.98 0.11
C ALA A 143 -22.97 6.74 -1.40
N GLY A 144 -22.81 5.47 -1.78
CA GLY A 144 -22.75 5.04 -3.18
C GLY A 144 -21.34 4.89 -3.75
N ASP A 145 -20.29 5.27 -3.02
CA ASP A 145 -18.92 5.25 -3.51
C ASP A 145 -18.12 4.04 -3.01
N GLN A 146 -17.41 3.40 -3.94
CA GLN A 146 -16.53 2.26 -3.66
C GLN A 146 -15.14 2.75 -3.23
N LEU A 147 -14.59 2.17 -2.16
CA LEU A 147 -13.19 2.36 -1.79
C LEU A 147 -12.30 1.74 -2.88
N THR A 148 -11.50 2.57 -3.55
CA THR A 148 -10.57 2.13 -4.60
C THR A 148 -9.14 2.16 -4.08
N LEU A 149 -8.54 0.99 -3.90
CA LEU A 149 -7.11 0.87 -3.60
C LEU A 149 -6.30 0.89 -4.90
N GLN A 150 -5.40 1.85 -5.00
CA GLN A 150 -4.37 1.88 -6.05
C GLN A 150 -3.02 1.55 -5.43
N TRP A 151 -2.33 0.56 -6.01
CA TRP A 151 -0.99 0.17 -5.60
C TRP A 151 -0.03 0.25 -6.77
N GLN A 152 0.92 1.18 -6.67
CA GLN A 152 1.98 1.36 -7.65
C GLN A 152 3.32 0.96 -7.03
N HIS A 153 4.08 0.12 -7.74
CA HIS A 153 5.39 -0.34 -7.29
C HIS A 153 6.41 -0.29 -8.42
N PHE A 154 7.53 0.37 -8.15
CA PHE A 154 8.69 0.45 -9.02
C PHE A 154 9.73 -0.58 -8.57
N MET A 155 9.88 -1.65 -9.34
CA MET A 155 10.79 -2.74 -8.99
C MET A 155 12.26 -2.27 -8.99
N VAL A 156 12.94 -2.49 -7.87
CA VAL A 156 14.37 -2.24 -7.73
C VAL A 156 15.15 -3.52 -8.01
N ASN A 157 16.28 -3.41 -8.71
CA ASN A 157 17.12 -4.59 -8.92
C ASN A 157 17.86 -4.97 -7.63
N THR A 158 17.40 -6.03 -6.97
CA THR A 158 18.01 -6.61 -5.76
C THR A 158 18.94 -7.77 -6.06
N GLU A 159 18.99 -8.23 -7.32
CA GLU A 159 19.69 -9.44 -7.77
C GLU A 159 20.86 -9.15 -8.72
N LYS A 160 21.70 -10.16 -8.97
CA LYS A 160 22.86 -10.05 -9.87
C LYS A 160 22.49 -9.65 -11.31
N SER A 161 21.39 -10.21 -11.82
CA SER A 161 21.01 -10.11 -13.23
C SER A 161 19.68 -9.38 -13.38
N ILE A 162 19.74 -8.11 -13.79
CA ILE A 162 18.54 -7.32 -14.06
C ILE A 162 17.66 -7.94 -15.15
N LYS A 163 18.26 -8.64 -16.12
CA LYS A 163 17.53 -9.32 -17.19
C LYS A 163 16.70 -10.47 -16.62
N GLU A 164 17.26 -11.26 -15.71
CA GLU A 164 16.54 -12.36 -15.06
C GLU A 164 15.46 -11.83 -14.11
N THR A 165 15.76 -10.81 -13.32
CA THR A 165 14.77 -10.18 -12.43
C THR A 165 13.57 -9.72 -13.24
N ARG A 166 13.78 -9.03 -14.37
CA ARG A 166 12.69 -8.52 -15.22
C ARG A 166 11.72 -9.61 -15.70
N VAL A 167 12.23 -10.76 -16.13
CA VAL A 167 11.38 -11.85 -16.66
C VAL A 167 10.79 -12.74 -15.57
N GLN A 168 11.19 -12.54 -14.31
CA GLN A 168 10.68 -13.23 -13.12
C GLN A 168 9.77 -12.34 -12.27
N SER A 169 9.66 -11.06 -12.65
CA SER A 169 8.79 -10.11 -11.97
C SER A 169 7.53 -9.83 -12.75
N THR A 170 6.40 -10.05 -12.09
CA THR A 170 5.08 -9.81 -12.66
C THR A 170 4.07 -9.55 -11.55
N ILE A 171 2.85 -9.19 -11.93
CA ILE A 171 1.72 -9.22 -11.02
C ILE A 171 0.93 -10.50 -11.25
N ASN A 172 0.67 -11.20 -10.15
CA ASN A 172 -0.23 -12.34 -10.12
C ASN A 172 -1.50 -11.94 -9.39
N TYR A 173 -2.63 -12.49 -9.79
CA TYR A 173 -3.89 -12.30 -9.10
C TYR A 173 -4.73 -13.57 -9.12
N TYR A 174 -5.72 -13.62 -8.24
CA TYR A 174 -6.69 -14.71 -8.19
C TYR A 174 -8.09 -14.16 -7.99
N THR A 175 -9.00 -14.48 -8.91
CA THR A 175 -10.41 -14.08 -8.84
C THR A 175 -11.30 -15.26 -8.45
N GLU A 176 -12.50 -14.97 -7.93
CA GLU A 176 -13.47 -16.02 -7.57
C GLU A 176 -13.86 -16.91 -8.77
N ASP A 177 -14.05 -16.31 -9.95
CA ASP A 177 -14.62 -16.99 -11.12
C ASP A 177 -13.56 -17.59 -12.06
N ASP A 178 -12.45 -16.86 -12.29
CA ASP A 178 -11.43 -17.25 -13.29
C ASP A 178 -10.21 -17.93 -12.67
N GLY A 179 -10.07 -17.86 -11.33
CA GLY A 179 -8.94 -18.44 -10.62
C GLY A 179 -7.65 -17.64 -10.80
N PHE A 180 -6.51 -18.35 -10.90
CA PHE A 180 -5.18 -17.75 -10.99
C PHE A 180 -4.90 -17.22 -12.41
N ASP A 181 -4.37 -16.00 -12.49
CA ASP A 181 -3.78 -15.45 -13.71
C ASP A 181 -2.63 -14.46 -13.39
N GLU A 182 -1.84 -14.09 -14.38
CA GLU A 182 -0.70 -13.19 -14.27
C GLU A 182 -0.58 -12.23 -15.46
N LEU A 183 -0.04 -11.03 -15.21
CA LEU A 183 0.38 -10.16 -16.31
C LEU A 183 1.59 -10.77 -17.03
N SER A 184 1.78 -10.42 -18.31
CA SER A 184 2.94 -10.87 -19.06
C SER A 184 4.25 -10.35 -18.46
N ALA A 185 5.04 -11.24 -17.87
CA ALA A 185 6.38 -10.94 -17.34
C ALA A 185 7.39 -10.54 -18.44
N ARG A 186 7.09 -10.86 -19.71
CA ARG A 186 8.00 -10.69 -20.85
C ARG A 186 7.62 -9.54 -21.77
N SER A 187 6.49 -8.88 -21.54
CA SER A 187 6.11 -7.72 -22.31
C SER A 187 7.10 -6.57 -22.11
N ASN A 188 7.37 -5.85 -23.20
CA ASN A 188 8.11 -4.59 -23.18
C ASN A 188 7.17 -3.38 -23.15
N ASP A 189 5.86 -3.61 -23.32
CA ASP A 189 4.82 -2.59 -23.25
C ASP A 189 4.25 -2.51 -21.83
N THR A 190 3.53 -1.43 -21.56
CA THR A 190 2.75 -1.32 -20.33
C THR A 190 1.60 -2.31 -20.37
N GLU A 191 1.64 -3.30 -19.48
CA GLU A 191 0.53 -4.21 -19.25
C GLU A 191 -0.45 -3.61 -18.24
N ARG A 192 -1.74 -3.76 -18.52
CA ARG A 192 -2.85 -3.34 -17.66
C ARG A 192 -3.94 -4.39 -17.76
N GLU A 193 -4.42 -4.86 -16.61
CA GLU A 193 -5.60 -5.69 -16.51
C GLU A 193 -6.71 -4.97 -15.76
N VAL A 194 -7.95 -5.30 -16.09
CA VAL A 194 -9.13 -4.76 -15.43
C VAL A 194 -9.94 -5.93 -14.89
N LEU A 195 -9.86 -6.14 -13.57
CA LEU A 195 -10.58 -7.23 -12.91
C LEU A 195 -12.03 -6.81 -12.68
N SER A 196 -12.96 -7.58 -13.24
CA SER A 196 -14.41 -7.32 -13.16
C SER A 196 -15.14 -8.19 -12.14
N THR A 197 -14.42 -9.13 -11.53
CA THR A 197 -14.92 -10.08 -10.52
C THR A 197 -14.17 -9.90 -9.20
N PRO A 198 -14.76 -10.27 -8.06
CA PRO A 198 -14.10 -10.15 -6.77
C PRO A 198 -12.73 -10.84 -6.76
N THR A 199 -11.69 -10.06 -6.42
CA THR A 199 -10.32 -10.56 -6.33
C THR A 199 -10.05 -11.05 -4.91
N GLN A 200 -9.59 -12.29 -4.78
CA GLN A 200 -9.21 -12.89 -3.50
C GLN A 200 -7.83 -12.44 -3.06
N TRP A 201 -6.87 -12.38 -3.99
CA TRP A 201 -5.56 -11.83 -3.72
C TRP A 201 -4.92 -11.28 -4.98
N ILE A 202 -4.05 -10.30 -4.77
CA ILE A 202 -3.13 -9.75 -5.78
C ILE A 202 -1.74 -9.73 -5.18
N SER A 203 -0.72 -10.01 -5.98
CA SER A 203 0.68 -9.94 -5.55
C SER A 203 1.57 -9.30 -6.59
N ILE A 204 2.54 -8.54 -6.12
CA ILE A 204 3.68 -8.10 -6.92
C ILE A 204 4.80 -9.09 -6.63
N LYS A 205 5.12 -9.90 -7.62
CA LYS A 205 6.17 -10.91 -7.58
C LYS A 205 7.45 -10.35 -8.17
N GLN A 206 8.55 -10.69 -7.55
CA GLN A 206 9.90 -10.57 -8.10
C GLN A 206 10.63 -11.91 -7.93
N LYS A 207 11.87 -11.98 -8.45
CA LYS A 207 12.70 -13.17 -8.25
C LYS A 207 12.85 -13.44 -6.74
N PHE A 208 12.42 -14.63 -6.29
CA PHE A 208 12.44 -15.15 -4.92
C PHE A 208 11.45 -14.55 -3.89
N PHE A 209 10.89 -13.37 -4.14
CA PHE A 209 10.02 -12.69 -3.16
C PHE A 209 8.73 -12.18 -3.79
N LEU A 210 7.70 -12.05 -2.99
CA LEU A 210 6.47 -11.37 -3.37
C LEU A 210 5.94 -10.54 -2.20
N ALA A 211 5.18 -9.51 -2.53
CA ALA A 211 4.29 -8.84 -1.60
C ALA A 211 2.86 -9.07 -2.10
N ALA A 212 1.93 -9.41 -1.21
CA ALA A 212 0.55 -9.70 -1.58
C ALA A 212 -0.45 -9.00 -0.65
N ILE A 213 -1.61 -8.67 -1.22
CA ILE A 213 -2.81 -8.27 -0.49
C ILE A 213 -3.81 -9.41 -0.63
N ILE A 214 -4.30 -9.91 0.50
CA ILE A 214 -5.21 -11.05 0.57
C ILE A 214 -6.51 -10.58 1.23
N ALA A 215 -7.62 -10.66 0.51
CA ALA A 215 -8.95 -10.39 1.03
C ALA A 215 -9.38 -11.56 1.94
N ARG A 216 -9.69 -11.28 3.21
CA ARG A 216 -10.09 -12.30 4.20
C ARG A 216 -11.56 -12.19 4.65
N ASN A 217 -12.38 -11.33 4.02
CA ASN A 217 -13.81 -11.09 4.30
C ASN A 217 -14.50 -10.50 3.04
N ASP A 218 -15.81 -10.19 3.12
CA ASP A 218 -16.61 -9.45 2.11
C ASP A 218 -16.12 -8.02 1.80
N LEU A 219 -14.93 -7.65 2.27
CA LEU A 219 -14.06 -6.71 1.55
C LEU A 219 -13.61 -7.38 0.24
N ARG A 220 -14.58 -7.84 -0.55
CA ARG A 220 -14.45 -8.07 -1.98
C ARG A 220 -13.75 -6.82 -2.42
N LEU A 221 -12.56 -7.00 -2.95
CA LEU A 221 -11.92 -5.91 -3.62
C LEU A 221 -12.84 -5.61 -4.80
N LEU A 222 -13.83 -4.75 -4.57
CA LEU A 222 -14.76 -4.21 -5.55
C LEU A 222 -13.92 -3.24 -6.37
N PHE A 223 -13.00 -3.84 -7.09
CA PHE A 223 -12.37 -3.22 -8.21
C PHE A 223 -13.48 -3.22 -9.25
N ASP A 224 -14.09 -2.06 -9.46
CA ASP A 224 -14.94 -1.83 -10.64
C ASP A 224 -14.21 -2.38 -11.88
N PRO A 225 -14.91 -2.85 -12.94
CA PRO A 225 -14.31 -3.09 -14.25
C PRO A 225 -13.67 -1.80 -14.79
N GLY A 226 -12.47 -1.49 -14.31
CA GLY A 226 -11.65 -0.34 -14.63
C GLY A 226 -10.71 0.09 -13.50
N CYS A 227 -10.90 -0.39 -12.26
CA CYS A 227 -10.41 0.26 -11.04
C CYS A 227 -9.15 -0.32 -10.41
N LEU A 228 -8.77 -1.57 -10.72
CA LEU A 228 -7.43 -2.05 -10.38
C LEU A 228 -6.53 -1.91 -11.59
N ILE A 229 -5.94 -0.72 -11.76
CA ILE A 229 -4.89 -0.55 -12.76
C ILE A 229 -3.61 -1.08 -12.15
N VAL A 230 -3.35 -2.35 -12.40
CA VAL A 230 -2.02 -2.90 -12.19
C VAL A 230 -1.18 -2.50 -13.39
N GLU A 231 -0.24 -1.57 -13.18
CA GLU A 231 0.62 -1.09 -14.25
C GLU A 231 2.05 -1.62 -14.05
N ARG A 232 2.53 -2.43 -14.99
CA ARG A 232 3.96 -2.70 -15.13
C ARG A 232 4.54 -1.75 -16.17
N ARG A 233 5.18 -0.67 -15.73
CA ARG A 233 5.92 0.22 -16.66
C ARG A 233 7.26 -0.37 -17.05
N ALA A 234 7.60 -0.28 -18.34
CA ALA A 234 8.96 -0.50 -18.79
C ALA A 234 9.92 0.46 -18.06
N PRO A 235 11.13 0.01 -17.67
CA PRO A 235 12.10 0.90 -17.03
C PRO A 235 12.48 2.02 -18.00
N ARG A 236 12.33 3.28 -17.56
CA ARG A 236 12.77 4.44 -18.33
C ARG A 236 14.26 4.30 -18.65
N THR A 237 14.59 4.15 -19.92
CA THR A 237 15.96 4.27 -20.41
C THR A 237 16.32 5.76 -20.47
N GLY A 238 16.76 6.33 -19.35
CA GLY A 238 17.13 7.75 -19.27
C GLY A 238 17.79 8.08 -17.94
N LYS A 239 18.89 8.84 -18.00
CA LYS A 239 19.82 9.16 -16.90
C LYS A 239 19.15 9.63 -15.60
N GLY A 240 19.72 9.18 -14.49
CA GLY A 240 19.84 9.94 -13.23
C GLY A 240 18.55 10.29 -12.51
N PHE A 241 18.30 9.60 -11.40
CA PHE A 241 17.45 10.12 -10.34
C PHE A 241 18.19 11.30 -9.69
N GLU A 242 17.80 12.53 -10.00
CA GLU A 242 18.05 13.66 -9.10
C GLU A 242 16.81 13.75 -8.18
N PRO A 243 16.97 13.64 -6.85
CA PRO A 243 15.85 13.86 -5.95
C PRO A 243 15.40 15.32 -6.08
N ALA A 244 14.10 15.53 -6.30
CA ALA A 244 13.52 16.86 -6.24
C ALA A 244 13.77 17.45 -4.83
N ALA A 245 14.31 18.68 -4.83
CA ALA A 245 14.40 19.53 -3.65
C ALA A 245 13.02 20.00 -3.19
#